data_AF-A0A928JV12-F1
#
_entry.id   AF-A0A928JV12-F1
#
_cell.length_a   1.000
_cell.length_b   1.000
_cell.length_c   1.000
_cell.angle_alpha   90.00
_cell.angle_beta   90.00
_cell.angle_gamma   90.00
#
_symmetry.space_group_name_H-M   'P 1'
#
loop_
_entity.id
_entity.type
_entity.pdbx_description
1 polymer ?
#
loop_
_entity_poly.entity_id
_entity_poly.type
_entity_poly.pdbx_seq_one_letter_code
_entity_poly.pdbx_strand_id
1 'polypeptide(L)'
;MKRITAIILSVLTVLLSFSFCQTAFALKTTDVARTQIGTSDTYYEFNAETKTLTISGSGAIPNMLNDDTSQPWSSWRSDGSIDNVVIEEGITAVGNYVLYQVSAESVQLPSTLKKIGNYAFAYNSKVKSYDVPFGVEMIGVSAFENCISMTEVTLPDTVSTISKNAFKQCYKLESVRIPYSVTSMGNYAFHRCSELSCVEFESLSTAVKIGSYAFMACPKLEEVSVPLNATLNSYTFGYDDSKKKYDGFAMNVYSGSDALSYAMAKGFEYNMLDKFPLNLGIMNYNEFIEETINYEYIYSFIPSASMKYNIYSVGDVDLTAVLYENEAELITSDDISKDNLNFCLSYELEAGREYTVSVKSVRSEGEYGVVVYPDVINSFDIKGSLSFNAADGVLNDGGIRVFEITDEMLEGFILTIDFEGGYKDKIYYENKFFDNRQIEIADTQSKNPLTCGNNSCFVSIGEVLSAFDVFIEHSYEEEVIPYTVDDDGYSVFTCVLCKDTYKGNFVPTPAVTVSGKAVLMEKPDGSHEHNIPYPYATFFANDRTYYIDAEGNFSVNTFDDLDLVFENENGRDVSVHIDVDSEDVDFGFIAFEGYDFNKDNYVNAKDFAIFLKEKQNKYGEDYWKYAINFV
;
A
#
# COMPACT_ATOMS: atom_id res chain seq x y z
N MET A 1 45.08 60.78 -2.32
CA MET A 1 45.04 59.54 -1.50
C MET A 1 43.67 59.28 -0.90
N LYS A 2 43.21 59.93 0.18
CA LYS A 2 41.94 59.57 0.88
C LYS A 2 40.68 59.35 0.00
N ARG A 3 40.48 60.12 -1.08
CA ARG A 3 39.35 59.91 -2.03
C ARG A 3 39.50 58.70 -2.97
N ILE A 4 40.72 58.23 -3.22
CA ILE A 4 40.97 57.04 -4.07
C ILE A 4 40.79 55.77 -3.23
N THR A 5 41.24 55.78 -1.97
CA THR A 5 41.06 54.66 -1.04
C THR A 5 39.58 54.35 -0.79
N ALA A 6 38.72 55.38 -0.69
CA ALA A 6 37.28 55.20 -0.53
C ALA A 6 36.60 54.53 -1.73
N ILE A 7 37.00 54.89 -2.96
CA ILE A 7 36.45 54.30 -4.20
C ILE A 7 36.88 52.85 -4.36
N ILE A 8 38.14 52.53 -4.03
CA ILE A 8 38.64 51.14 -4.05
C ILE A 8 37.88 50.29 -3.01
N LEU A 9 37.61 50.83 -1.81
CA LEU A 9 36.86 50.10 -0.79
C LEU A 9 35.39 49.87 -1.19
N SER A 10 34.72 50.85 -1.80
CA SER A 10 33.34 50.69 -2.28
C SER A 10 33.23 49.72 -3.48
N VAL A 11 34.23 49.69 -4.36
CA VAL A 11 34.29 48.70 -5.46
C VAL A 11 34.58 47.30 -4.91
N LEU A 12 35.39 47.16 -3.86
CA LEU A 12 35.58 45.87 -3.18
C LEU A 12 34.29 45.35 -2.55
N THR A 13 33.49 46.21 -1.90
CA THR A 13 32.21 45.78 -1.30
C THR A 13 31.15 45.38 -2.33
N VAL A 14 31.18 45.95 -3.55
CA VAL A 14 30.25 45.57 -4.64
C VAL A 14 30.73 44.32 -5.39
N LEU A 15 32.04 44.03 -5.40
CA LEU A 15 32.58 42.78 -5.93
C LEU A 15 32.47 41.61 -4.94
N LEU A 16 32.49 41.88 -3.63
CA LEU A 16 32.23 40.86 -2.59
C LEU A 16 30.76 40.41 -2.53
N SER A 17 29.82 41.14 -3.14
CA SER A 17 28.46 40.66 -3.40
C SER A 17 28.31 39.82 -4.68
N PHE A 18 29.41 39.53 -5.39
CA PHE A 18 29.41 38.76 -6.66
C PHE A 18 30.58 37.76 -6.77
N SER A 19 30.84 36.92 -5.74
CA SER A 19 31.40 35.55 -5.88
C SER A 19 31.58 34.80 -4.55
N PHE A 20 30.49 34.23 -4.06
CA PHE A 20 30.43 32.84 -3.59
C PHE A 20 29.16 32.29 -4.28
N CYS A 21 29.18 31.30 -5.17
CA CYS A 21 29.95 30.07 -5.17
C CYS A 21 29.84 29.33 -3.84
N GLN A 22 28.61 28.95 -3.51
CA GLN A 22 28.30 27.53 -3.59
C GLN A 22 27.15 27.34 -4.58
N THR A 23 27.10 26.16 -5.19
CA THR A 23 25.83 25.56 -5.62
C THR A 23 24.78 25.76 -4.54
N ALA A 24 23.52 26.00 -4.91
CA ALA A 24 22.45 25.69 -3.98
C ALA A 24 22.55 24.18 -3.70
N PHE A 25 23.19 23.82 -2.58
CA PHE A 25 22.87 22.56 -1.93
C PHE A 25 21.36 22.56 -1.80
N ALA A 26 20.71 21.48 -2.24
CA ALA A 26 19.30 21.30 -2.00
C ALA A 26 19.05 21.65 -0.53
N LEU A 27 18.12 22.58 -0.28
CA LEU A 27 17.60 22.72 1.07
C LEU A 27 17.13 21.30 1.41
N LYS A 28 17.65 20.71 2.49
CA LYS A 28 16.98 19.54 3.06
C LYS A 28 15.57 20.03 3.35
N THR A 29 14.63 19.56 2.54
CA THR A 29 13.21 19.77 2.74
C THR A 29 12.92 19.31 4.16
N THR A 30 12.25 20.12 4.97
CA THR A 30 11.95 19.73 6.35
C THR A 30 10.86 18.69 6.37
N ASP A 31 10.83 17.84 7.39
CA ASP A 31 9.72 16.90 7.59
C ASP A 31 8.38 17.65 7.60
N VAL A 32 7.36 17.03 7.04
CA VAL A 32 5.98 17.51 7.10
C VAL A 32 5.13 16.43 7.75
N ALA A 33 4.63 16.76 8.94
CA ALA A 33 3.66 15.93 9.65
C ALA A 33 2.36 15.77 8.85
N ARG A 34 1.69 14.64 9.05
CA ARG A 34 0.43 14.24 8.41
C ARG A 34 -0.58 15.40 8.28
N THR A 35 -0.74 15.90 7.07
CA THR A 35 -1.54 17.09 6.72
C THR A 35 -2.64 16.72 5.73
N GLN A 36 -3.86 17.24 5.94
CA GLN A 36 -5.03 16.88 5.13
C GLN A 36 -4.94 17.41 3.68
N ILE A 37 -5.38 16.60 2.71
CA ILE A 37 -5.49 16.97 1.30
C ILE A 37 -6.88 17.54 1.05
N GLY A 38 -6.96 18.88 1.01
CA GLY A 38 -8.21 19.61 0.78
C GLY A 38 -9.22 19.39 1.91
N THR A 39 -10.40 18.88 1.56
CA THR A 39 -11.47 18.54 2.51
C THR A 39 -11.84 17.05 2.46
N SER A 40 -10.89 16.20 2.05
CA SER A 40 -11.07 14.74 1.98
C SER A 40 -10.45 14.05 3.19
N ASP A 41 -10.84 12.81 3.47
CA ASP A 41 -10.18 11.96 4.47
C ASP A 41 -8.87 11.33 3.96
N THR A 42 -8.21 12.03 3.03
CA THR A 42 -6.85 11.70 2.56
C THR A 42 -5.85 12.75 3.04
N TYR A 43 -4.64 12.31 3.33
CA TYR A 43 -3.61 13.07 4.02
C TYR A 43 -2.26 12.83 3.33
N TYR A 44 -1.33 13.76 3.46
CA TYR A 44 0.05 13.58 3.01
C TYR A 44 1.03 13.88 4.15
N GLU A 45 2.18 13.23 4.11
CA GLU A 45 3.33 13.52 4.98
C GLU A 45 4.60 13.48 4.12
N PHE A 46 5.68 14.05 4.62
CA PHE A 46 6.99 13.91 3.98
C PHE A 46 8.09 13.71 5.01
N ASN A 47 8.89 12.66 4.81
CA ASN A 47 10.08 12.38 5.62
C ASN A 47 11.34 12.80 4.83
N ALA A 48 12.13 13.70 5.41
CA ALA A 48 13.31 14.32 4.83
C ALA A 48 14.56 13.44 4.85
N GLU A 49 14.60 12.45 5.73
CA GLU A 49 15.70 11.49 5.84
C GLU A 49 15.57 10.40 4.78
N THR A 50 14.37 9.81 4.66
CA THR A 50 14.06 8.75 3.69
C THR A 50 13.62 9.29 2.32
N LYS A 51 13.34 10.60 2.24
CA LYS A 51 12.78 11.30 1.07
C LYS A 51 11.47 10.66 0.56
N THR A 52 10.65 10.23 1.51
CA THR A 52 9.38 9.55 1.23
C THR A 52 8.23 10.54 1.31
N LEU A 53 7.43 10.62 0.25
CA LEU A 53 6.08 11.20 0.27
C LEU A 53 5.08 10.08 0.60
N THR A 54 4.48 10.11 1.78
CA THR A 54 3.41 9.18 2.17
C THR A 54 2.06 9.83 1.89
N ILE A 55 1.11 9.10 1.31
CA ILE A 55 -0.29 9.50 1.14
C ILE A 55 -1.16 8.47 1.86
N SER A 56 -1.88 8.90 2.89
CA SER A 56 -2.63 8.04 3.82
C SER A 56 -4.09 8.44 3.98
N GLY A 57 -4.89 7.58 4.60
CA GLY A 57 -6.32 7.81 4.86
C GLY A 57 -7.23 6.95 3.99
N SER A 58 -8.49 7.36 3.81
CA SER A 58 -9.51 6.53 3.16
C SER A 58 -10.17 7.20 1.95
N GLY A 59 -10.54 6.38 0.97
CA GLY A 59 -11.27 6.81 -0.22
C GLY A 59 -10.40 7.42 -1.32
N ALA A 60 -10.98 8.30 -2.13
CA ALA A 60 -10.34 8.83 -3.33
C ALA A 60 -9.48 10.07 -3.03
N ILE A 61 -8.21 10.06 -3.45
CA ILE A 61 -7.37 11.27 -3.44
C ILE A 61 -8.00 12.29 -4.41
N PRO A 62 -8.24 13.55 -3.99
CA PRO A 62 -8.82 14.57 -4.84
C PRO A 62 -8.05 14.82 -6.15
N ASN A 63 -8.79 15.23 -7.19
CA ASN A 63 -8.18 15.65 -8.46
C ASN A 63 -7.36 16.93 -8.27
N MET A 64 -6.12 16.93 -8.77
CA MET A 64 -5.26 18.10 -8.86
C MET A 64 -5.40 18.79 -10.23
N LEU A 65 -4.97 20.06 -10.29
CA LEU A 65 -4.89 20.85 -11.52
C LEU A 65 -3.50 20.72 -12.16
N ASN A 66 -3.41 20.94 -13.47
CA ASN A 66 -2.14 20.98 -14.19
C ASN A 66 -1.46 22.35 -14.03
N ASP A 67 -1.02 22.65 -12.81
CA ASP A 67 -0.22 23.82 -12.46
C ASP A 67 0.77 23.48 -11.33
N ASP A 68 1.77 24.34 -11.15
CA ASP A 68 2.88 24.13 -10.21
C ASP A 68 2.52 24.42 -8.74
N THR A 69 1.23 24.54 -8.39
CA THR A 69 0.77 24.88 -7.04
C THR A 69 -0.36 24.00 -6.51
N SER A 70 -1.03 23.23 -7.37
CA SER A 70 -2.17 22.38 -7.00
C SER A 70 -1.79 21.23 -6.06
N GLN A 71 -0.60 20.67 -6.26
CA GLN A 71 -0.02 19.60 -5.46
C GLN A 71 0.63 20.20 -4.20
N PRO A 72 0.30 19.73 -2.97
CA PRO A 72 0.95 20.22 -1.75
C PRO A 72 2.48 20.05 -1.75
N TRP A 73 2.97 18.99 -2.38
CA TRP A 73 4.39 18.64 -2.57
C TRP A 73 5.04 19.23 -3.84
N SER A 74 4.39 20.21 -4.47
CA SER A 74 4.86 20.83 -5.73
C SER A 74 6.30 21.37 -5.69
N SER A 75 6.74 21.89 -4.53
CA SER A 75 8.13 22.35 -4.32
C SER A 75 9.14 21.20 -4.39
N TRP A 76 8.89 20.11 -3.67
CA TRP A 76 9.77 18.92 -3.59
C TRP A 76 9.81 18.14 -4.91
N ARG A 77 8.71 18.17 -5.66
CA ARG A 77 8.67 17.70 -7.05
C ARG A 77 9.64 18.49 -7.94
N SER A 78 9.64 19.81 -7.82
CA SER A 78 10.41 20.68 -8.72
C SER A 78 11.91 20.73 -8.42
N ASP A 79 12.34 20.44 -7.19
CA ASP A 79 13.76 20.33 -6.83
C ASP A 79 14.31 18.88 -6.82
N GLY A 80 13.42 17.88 -6.95
CA GLY A 80 13.80 16.46 -6.99
C GLY A 80 14.07 15.85 -5.62
N SER A 81 13.46 16.39 -4.55
CA SER A 81 13.63 15.90 -3.18
C SER A 81 12.83 14.64 -2.83
N ILE A 82 11.89 14.22 -3.69
CA ILE A 82 11.11 12.98 -3.50
C ILE A 82 11.81 11.83 -4.24
N ASP A 83 12.38 10.88 -3.50
CA ASP A 83 12.92 9.65 -4.09
C ASP A 83 11.94 8.47 -3.96
N ASN A 84 11.01 8.49 -3.00
CA ASN A 84 10.03 7.42 -2.79
C ASN A 84 8.60 7.99 -2.62
N VAL A 85 7.60 7.26 -3.14
CA VAL A 85 6.18 7.53 -2.86
C VAL A 85 5.52 6.28 -2.31
N VAL A 86 4.79 6.43 -1.21
CA VAL A 86 3.95 5.38 -0.63
C VAL A 86 2.51 5.87 -0.60
N ILE A 87 1.60 5.13 -1.25
CA ILE A 87 0.16 5.32 -1.08
C ILE A 87 -0.33 4.16 -0.21
N GLU A 88 -0.87 4.46 0.96
CA GLU A 88 -1.27 3.46 1.95
C GLU A 88 -2.63 2.81 1.64
N GLU A 89 -2.88 1.65 2.26
CA GLU A 89 -4.16 0.93 2.20
C GLU A 89 -5.32 1.80 2.72
N GLY A 90 -6.50 1.58 2.15
CA GLY A 90 -7.69 2.42 2.37
C GLY A 90 -7.90 3.48 1.27
N ILE A 91 -6.84 3.85 0.54
CA ILE A 91 -6.96 4.72 -0.64
C ILE A 91 -7.56 3.92 -1.83
N THR A 92 -8.66 4.40 -2.38
CA THR A 92 -9.43 3.72 -3.44
C THR A 92 -9.30 4.36 -4.83
N ALA A 93 -8.75 5.57 -4.94
CA ALA A 93 -8.44 6.17 -6.23
C ALA A 93 -7.30 7.19 -6.16
N VAL A 94 -6.43 7.20 -7.17
CA VAL A 94 -5.48 8.29 -7.41
C VAL A 94 -6.14 9.28 -8.36
N GLY A 95 -6.41 10.50 -7.89
CA GLY A 95 -7.00 11.58 -8.69
C GLY A 95 -6.14 12.01 -9.89
N ASN A 96 -6.74 12.82 -10.77
CA ASN A 96 -6.03 13.42 -11.90
C ASN A 96 -4.82 14.23 -11.42
N TYR A 97 -3.70 14.16 -12.14
CA TYR A 97 -2.47 14.91 -11.88
C TYR A 97 -1.83 14.77 -10.48
N VAL A 98 -2.27 13.85 -9.60
CA VAL A 98 -1.78 13.79 -8.20
C VAL A 98 -0.25 13.61 -8.13
N LEU A 99 0.31 12.60 -8.80
CA LEU A 99 1.75 12.33 -8.84
C LEU A 99 2.39 12.71 -10.19
N TYR A 100 1.82 13.72 -10.86
CA TYR A 100 2.35 14.27 -12.11
C TYR A 100 3.71 14.94 -11.89
N GLN A 101 4.72 14.50 -12.66
CA GLN A 101 6.12 14.96 -12.64
C GLN A 101 6.93 14.71 -11.35
N VAL A 102 6.41 13.96 -10.37
CA VAL A 102 7.08 13.71 -9.06
C VAL A 102 8.51 13.15 -9.21
N SER A 103 8.78 12.36 -10.24
CA SER A 103 10.11 11.85 -10.59
C SER A 103 10.80 11.03 -9.49
N ALA A 104 9.99 10.40 -8.62
CA ALA A 104 10.45 9.42 -7.64
C ALA A 104 11.10 8.20 -8.31
N GLU A 105 11.98 7.52 -7.57
CA GLU A 105 12.65 6.28 -7.96
C GLU A 105 11.76 5.06 -7.73
N SER A 106 10.91 5.11 -6.69
CA SER A 106 9.90 4.09 -6.38
C SER A 106 8.52 4.69 -6.13
N VAL A 107 7.47 3.92 -6.44
CA VAL A 107 6.07 4.22 -6.11
C VAL A 107 5.42 2.92 -5.64
N GLN A 108 4.89 2.92 -4.41
CA GLN A 108 4.07 1.84 -3.88
C GLN A 108 2.59 2.21 -4.00
N LEU A 109 1.78 1.28 -4.50
CA LEU A 109 0.33 1.41 -4.68
C LEU A 109 -0.37 0.39 -3.77
N PRO A 110 -1.51 0.74 -3.14
CA PRO A 110 -2.20 -0.14 -2.21
C PRO A 110 -3.11 -1.13 -2.95
N SER A 111 -3.37 -2.26 -2.31
CA SER A 111 -4.32 -3.26 -2.80
C SER A 111 -5.75 -2.72 -2.93
N THR A 112 -6.14 -1.73 -2.11
CA THR A 112 -7.48 -1.12 -2.17
C THR A 112 -7.74 -0.22 -3.38
N LEU A 113 -6.75 0.03 -4.24
CA LEU A 113 -6.85 1.02 -5.32
C LEU A 113 -7.73 0.53 -6.49
N LYS A 114 -8.88 1.17 -6.70
CA LYS A 114 -9.82 0.83 -7.79
C LYS A 114 -9.69 1.69 -9.06
N LYS A 115 -8.92 2.79 -9.02
CA LYS A 115 -8.87 3.74 -10.14
C LYS A 115 -7.61 4.59 -10.23
N ILE A 116 -7.07 4.72 -11.45
CA ILE A 116 -5.96 5.62 -11.78
C ILE A 116 -6.47 6.78 -12.67
N GLY A 117 -6.36 8.00 -12.16
CA GLY A 117 -6.81 9.23 -12.83
C GLY A 117 -5.99 9.63 -14.06
N ASN A 118 -6.50 10.63 -14.78
CA ASN A 118 -5.83 11.18 -15.96
C ASN A 118 -4.52 11.88 -15.55
N TYR A 119 -3.43 11.60 -16.26
CA TYR A 119 -2.09 12.12 -15.96
C TYR A 119 -1.58 11.83 -14.53
N ALA A 120 -2.20 10.89 -13.80
CA ALA A 120 -1.92 10.65 -12.38
C ALA A 120 -0.44 10.38 -12.07
N PHE A 121 0.27 9.68 -12.97
CA PHE A 121 1.69 9.34 -12.86
C PHE A 121 2.52 9.87 -14.04
N ALA A 122 1.99 10.79 -14.85
CA ALA A 122 2.67 11.18 -16.09
C ALA A 122 3.98 11.93 -15.81
N TYR A 123 4.95 11.74 -16.70
CA TYR A 123 6.30 12.31 -16.65
C TYR A 123 7.12 11.90 -15.41
N ASN A 124 6.78 10.78 -14.75
CA ASN A 124 7.63 10.19 -13.71
C ASN A 124 8.85 9.54 -14.36
N SER A 125 9.96 10.29 -14.37
CA SER A 125 11.11 10.01 -15.22
C SER A 125 12.09 8.94 -14.72
N LYS A 126 12.02 8.57 -13.43
CA LYS A 126 12.95 7.59 -12.80
C LYS A 126 12.32 6.22 -12.49
N VAL A 127 11.01 6.13 -12.25
CA VAL A 127 10.32 4.87 -11.92
C VAL A 127 10.55 3.84 -13.03
N LYS A 128 10.96 2.62 -12.64
CA LYS A 128 11.27 1.52 -13.57
C LYS A 128 10.11 0.57 -13.78
N SER A 129 9.24 0.43 -12.79
CA SER A 129 8.15 -0.53 -12.80
C SER A 129 6.94 0.00 -12.04
N TYR A 130 5.76 -0.39 -12.51
CA TYR A 130 4.51 -0.21 -11.79
C TYR A 130 3.83 -1.58 -11.72
N ASP A 131 3.68 -2.11 -10.51
CA ASP A 131 2.74 -3.20 -10.24
C ASP A 131 1.38 -2.52 -10.04
N VAL A 132 0.55 -2.46 -11.09
CA VAL A 132 -0.79 -1.86 -10.97
C VAL A 132 -1.62 -2.81 -10.12
N PRO A 133 -2.12 -2.39 -8.95
CA PRO A 133 -2.86 -3.27 -8.06
C PRO A 133 -4.13 -3.74 -8.77
N PHE A 134 -4.40 -5.03 -8.60
CA PHE A 134 -5.66 -5.65 -8.95
C PHE A 134 -6.79 -4.78 -8.33
N GLY A 135 -7.91 -4.62 -9.04
CA GLY A 135 -9.01 -3.75 -8.63
C GLY A 135 -9.06 -2.47 -9.46
N VAL A 136 -7.95 -2.05 -10.06
CA VAL A 136 -7.93 -0.96 -11.04
C VAL A 136 -8.69 -1.35 -12.31
N GLU A 137 -9.92 -0.86 -12.44
CA GLU A 137 -10.77 -1.12 -13.61
C GLU A 137 -10.33 -0.35 -14.88
N MET A 138 -9.63 0.78 -14.69
CA MET A 138 -9.34 1.74 -15.75
C MET A 138 -8.01 2.46 -15.54
N ILE A 139 -7.16 2.43 -16.57
CA ILE A 139 -5.99 3.29 -16.70
C ILE A 139 -6.42 4.60 -17.36
N GLY A 140 -6.29 5.72 -16.64
CA GLY A 140 -6.71 7.05 -17.10
C GLY A 140 -5.97 7.59 -18.33
N VAL A 141 -6.53 8.64 -18.95
CA VAL A 141 -5.95 9.31 -20.13
C VAL A 141 -4.56 9.83 -19.76
N SER A 142 -3.56 9.46 -20.56
CA SER A 142 -2.16 9.82 -20.32
C SER A 142 -1.63 9.44 -18.92
N ALA A 143 -2.23 8.46 -18.22
CA ALA A 143 -1.90 8.15 -16.82
C ALA A 143 -0.40 7.97 -16.53
N PHE A 144 0.32 7.30 -17.44
CA PHE A 144 1.77 7.03 -17.39
C PHE A 144 2.51 7.65 -18.60
N GLU A 145 1.96 8.70 -19.23
CA GLU A 145 2.59 9.34 -20.39
C GLU A 145 3.99 9.88 -20.04
N ASN A 146 5.00 9.57 -20.85
CA ASN A 146 6.42 9.91 -20.64
C ASN A 146 7.04 9.35 -19.33
N CYS A 147 6.62 8.17 -18.86
CA CYS A 147 7.39 7.40 -17.87
C CYS A 147 8.65 6.78 -18.51
N ILE A 148 9.65 7.63 -18.84
CA ILE A 148 10.76 7.29 -19.75
C ILE A 148 11.74 6.22 -19.24
N SER A 149 11.74 5.92 -17.93
CA SER A 149 12.58 4.87 -17.35
C SER A 149 11.85 3.55 -17.11
N MET A 150 10.52 3.52 -17.33
CA MET A 150 9.70 2.34 -17.11
C MET A 150 10.06 1.25 -18.12
N THR A 151 10.51 0.10 -17.63
CA THR A 151 10.87 -1.10 -18.41
C THR A 151 9.75 -2.14 -18.42
N GLU A 152 8.95 -2.17 -17.36
CA GLU A 152 7.86 -3.12 -17.14
C GLU A 152 6.63 -2.42 -16.54
N VAL A 153 5.44 -2.94 -16.83
CA VAL A 153 4.20 -2.62 -16.13
C VAL A 153 3.37 -3.89 -16.01
N THR A 154 3.00 -4.25 -14.79
CA THR A 154 2.01 -5.30 -14.55
C THR A 154 0.64 -4.66 -14.66
N LEU A 155 -0.21 -5.17 -15.54
CA LEU A 155 -1.62 -4.82 -15.61
C LEU A 155 -2.41 -6.01 -15.06
N PRO A 156 -3.34 -5.80 -14.11
CA PRO A 156 -4.14 -6.88 -13.55
C PRO A 156 -5.44 -7.10 -14.33
N ASP A 157 -6.04 -8.25 -14.11
CA ASP A 157 -7.19 -8.80 -14.84
C ASP A 157 -8.53 -8.09 -14.56
N THR A 158 -8.50 -6.99 -13.81
CA THR A 158 -9.61 -6.04 -13.67
C THR A 158 -9.56 -4.90 -14.68
N VAL A 159 -8.42 -4.66 -15.34
CA VAL A 159 -8.27 -3.52 -16.26
C VAL A 159 -9.14 -3.75 -17.50
N SER A 160 -10.31 -3.14 -17.52
CA SER A 160 -11.25 -3.19 -18.65
C SER A 160 -10.87 -2.23 -19.78
N THR A 161 -10.18 -1.13 -19.42
CA THR A 161 -9.93 0.02 -20.31
C THR A 161 -8.53 0.60 -20.12
N ILE A 162 -7.75 0.61 -21.20
CA ILE A 162 -6.50 1.36 -21.30
C ILE A 162 -6.78 2.64 -22.10
N SER A 163 -6.81 3.79 -21.44
CA SER A 163 -7.25 5.04 -22.09
C SER A 163 -6.28 5.57 -23.16
N LYS A 164 -6.75 6.58 -23.91
CA LYS A 164 -5.94 7.34 -24.87
C LYS A 164 -4.62 7.79 -24.22
N ASN A 165 -3.50 7.63 -24.95
CA ASN A 165 -2.15 7.98 -24.52
C ASN A 165 -1.64 7.29 -23.22
N ALA A 166 -2.33 6.31 -22.63
CA ALA A 166 -2.06 5.82 -21.27
C ALA A 166 -0.58 5.57 -20.95
N PHE A 167 0.16 4.94 -21.87
CA PHE A 167 1.59 4.61 -21.79
C PHE A 167 2.42 5.28 -22.90
N LYS A 168 1.91 6.36 -23.49
CA LYS A 168 2.58 7.08 -24.59
C LYS A 168 3.98 7.54 -24.16
N GLN A 169 4.98 7.31 -25.01
CA GLN A 169 6.39 7.67 -24.79
C GLN A 169 7.04 7.01 -23.55
N CYS A 170 6.55 5.84 -23.11
CA CYS A 170 7.30 4.95 -22.21
C CYS A 170 8.45 4.29 -22.98
N TYR A 171 9.49 5.06 -23.30
CA TYR A 171 10.49 4.66 -24.29
C TYR A 171 11.19 3.33 -24.01
N LYS A 172 11.36 2.97 -22.74
CA LYS A 172 12.05 1.76 -22.29
C LYS A 172 11.15 0.55 -22.04
N LEU A 173 9.83 0.66 -22.18
CA LEU A 173 8.91 -0.45 -21.92
C LEU A 173 9.22 -1.59 -22.91
N GLU A 174 9.71 -2.73 -22.42
CA GLU A 174 10.27 -3.81 -23.26
C GLU A 174 9.19 -4.79 -23.73
N SER A 175 8.22 -5.06 -22.86
CA SER A 175 7.05 -5.91 -23.11
C SER A 175 5.83 -5.35 -22.40
N VAL A 176 4.64 -5.60 -22.95
CA VAL A 176 3.38 -5.44 -22.21
C VAL A 176 2.51 -6.67 -22.40
N ARG A 177 1.96 -7.17 -21.30
CA ARG A 177 0.90 -8.18 -21.28
C ARG A 177 -0.43 -7.43 -21.11
N ILE A 178 -1.36 -7.68 -22.02
CA ILE A 178 -2.67 -7.06 -22.10
C ILE A 178 -3.67 -8.05 -21.49
N PRO A 179 -4.28 -7.71 -20.33
CA PRO A 179 -5.17 -8.64 -19.65
C PRO A 179 -6.40 -9.02 -20.48
N TYR A 180 -6.93 -10.22 -20.24
CA TYR A 180 -8.11 -10.71 -20.97
C TYR A 180 -9.31 -9.75 -20.88
N SER A 181 -9.42 -9.01 -19.77
CA SER A 181 -10.51 -8.07 -19.48
C SER A 181 -10.47 -6.80 -20.34
N VAL A 182 -9.36 -6.51 -21.02
CA VAL A 182 -9.19 -5.26 -21.80
C VAL A 182 -10.08 -5.28 -23.04
N THR A 183 -11.29 -4.76 -22.91
CA THR A 183 -12.24 -4.57 -24.03
C THR A 183 -11.88 -3.37 -24.93
N SER A 184 -11.06 -2.44 -24.43
CA SER A 184 -10.80 -1.16 -25.10
C SER A 184 -9.40 -0.59 -24.83
N MET A 185 -8.67 -0.30 -25.91
CA MET A 185 -7.41 0.45 -25.91
C MET A 185 -7.55 1.74 -26.71
N GLY A 186 -7.31 2.88 -26.08
CA GLY A 186 -7.48 4.19 -26.69
C GLY A 186 -6.43 4.53 -27.76
N ASN A 187 -6.71 5.58 -28.54
CA ASN A 187 -5.75 6.08 -29.54
C ASN A 187 -4.40 6.40 -28.88
N TYR A 188 -3.29 6.07 -29.56
CA TYR A 188 -1.92 6.30 -29.09
C TYR A 188 -1.57 5.66 -27.72
N ALA A 189 -2.31 4.64 -27.24
CA ALA A 189 -2.11 4.04 -25.91
C ALA A 189 -0.65 3.71 -25.57
N PHE A 190 0.10 3.11 -26.50
CA PHE A 190 1.52 2.74 -26.39
C PHE A 190 2.39 3.44 -27.46
N HIS A 191 1.96 4.60 -27.96
CA HIS A 191 2.69 5.33 -29.02
C HIS A 191 4.11 5.68 -28.57
N ARG A 192 5.12 5.36 -29.39
CA ARG A 192 6.55 5.57 -29.10
C ARG A 192 7.11 4.81 -27.89
N CYS A 193 6.59 3.63 -27.57
CA CYS A 193 7.32 2.68 -26.71
C CYS A 193 8.46 2.07 -27.54
N SER A 194 9.62 2.75 -27.58
CA SER A 194 10.67 2.48 -28.57
C SER A 194 11.39 1.15 -28.37
N GLU A 195 11.50 0.68 -27.14
CA GLU A 195 12.09 -0.62 -26.79
C GLU A 195 11.06 -1.77 -26.79
N LEU A 196 9.77 -1.48 -27.03
CA LEU A 196 8.69 -2.47 -26.96
C LEU A 196 8.84 -3.49 -28.07
N SER A 197 9.18 -4.72 -27.68
CA SER A 197 9.44 -5.86 -28.55
C SER A 197 8.36 -6.93 -28.50
N CYS A 198 7.57 -6.98 -27.42
CA CYS A 198 6.50 -7.96 -27.23
C CYS A 198 5.20 -7.28 -26.77
N VAL A 199 4.09 -7.64 -27.41
CA VAL A 199 2.74 -7.37 -26.95
C VAL A 199 2.04 -8.71 -26.85
N GLU A 200 1.86 -9.19 -25.62
CA GLU A 200 1.14 -10.43 -25.34
C GLU A 200 -0.33 -10.08 -25.02
N PHE A 201 -1.27 -10.71 -25.69
CA PHE A 201 -2.68 -10.69 -25.30
C PHE A 201 -2.96 -12.00 -24.57
N GLU A 202 -3.45 -11.93 -23.33
CA GLU A 202 -3.71 -13.13 -22.50
C GLU A 202 -4.75 -14.08 -23.09
N SER A 203 -5.71 -13.53 -23.81
CA SER A 203 -6.67 -14.27 -24.61
C SER A 203 -6.57 -13.81 -26.06
N LEU A 204 -6.43 -14.77 -26.98
CA LEU A 204 -6.47 -14.52 -28.42
C LEU A 204 -7.89 -14.64 -29.01
N SER A 205 -8.91 -14.68 -28.17
CA SER A 205 -10.33 -14.80 -28.54
C SER A 205 -11.20 -13.65 -28.04
N THR A 206 -10.71 -12.80 -27.13
CA THR A 206 -11.48 -11.66 -26.61
C THR A 206 -11.70 -10.55 -27.64
N ALA A 207 -12.85 -9.87 -27.51
CA ALA A 207 -13.21 -8.73 -28.33
C ALA A 207 -12.55 -7.43 -27.80
N VAL A 208 -11.35 -7.11 -28.30
CA VAL A 208 -10.62 -5.88 -27.94
C VAL A 208 -10.70 -4.80 -29.03
N LYS A 209 -11.10 -3.58 -28.65
CA LYS A 209 -11.17 -2.42 -29.54
C LYS A 209 -9.85 -1.66 -29.50
N ILE A 210 -9.02 -1.79 -30.53
CA ILE A 210 -7.68 -1.18 -30.57
C ILE A 210 -7.71 0.14 -31.35
N GLY A 211 -7.44 1.24 -30.64
CA GLY A 211 -7.45 2.61 -31.15
C GLY A 211 -6.42 2.89 -32.23
N SER A 212 -6.64 3.99 -32.96
CA SER A 212 -5.72 4.45 -33.99
C SER A 212 -4.35 4.78 -33.38
N TYR A 213 -3.28 4.42 -34.08
CA TYR A 213 -1.90 4.70 -33.67
C TYR A 213 -1.47 4.06 -32.34
N ALA A 214 -2.22 3.07 -31.81
CA ALA A 214 -2.00 2.52 -30.47
C ALA A 214 -0.55 2.05 -30.24
N PHE A 215 0.06 1.35 -31.18
CA PHE A 215 1.45 0.87 -31.15
C PHE A 215 2.31 1.46 -32.29
N MET A 216 1.94 2.66 -32.77
CA MET A 216 2.77 3.37 -33.76
C MET A 216 4.11 3.80 -33.13
N ALA A 217 5.17 3.77 -33.93
CA ALA A 217 6.55 4.09 -33.54
C ALA A 217 7.15 3.17 -32.45
N CYS A 218 6.77 1.89 -32.47
CA CYS A 218 7.41 0.81 -31.70
C CYS A 218 8.27 -0.04 -32.67
N PRO A 219 9.54 0.33 -32.94
CA PRO A 219 10.37 -0.27 -33.98
C PRO A 219 10.89 -1.67 -33.66
N LYS A 220 10.83 -2.11 -32.39
CA LYS A 220 11.26 -3.46 -31.97
C LYS A 220 10.14 -4.49 -31.95
N LEU A 221 8.88 -4.08 -32.10
CA LEU A 221 7.74 -4.98 -32.20
C LEU A 221 7.74 -5.53 -33.63
N GLU A 222 8.49 -6.61 -33.86
CA GLU A 222 8.66 -7.25 -35.17
C GLU A 222 7.51 -8.20 -35.52
N GLU A 223 6.87 -8.82 -34.52
CA GLU A 223 5.71 -9.69 -34.69
C GLU A 223 4.66 -9.40 -33.59
N VAL A 224 3.38 -9.63 -33.89
CA VAL A 224 2.30 -9.64 -32.88
C VAL A 224 1.23 -10.67 -33.22
N SER A 225 0.83 -11.48 -32.23
CA SER A 225 -0.36 -12.31 -32.31
C SER A 225 -1.58 -11.49 -31.91
N VAL A 226 -2.56 -11.37 -32.81
CA VAL A 226 -3.73 -10.50 -32.61
C VAL A 226 -4.98 -11.33 -32.34
N PRO A 227 -5.80 -11.00 -31.32
CA PRO A 227 -7.02 -11.76 -31.04
C PRO A 227 -7.97 -11.83 -32.24
N LEU A 228 -8.64 -12.98 -32.41
CA LEU A 228 -9.63 -13.25 -33.48
C LEU A 228 -10.67 -12.12 -33.58
N ASN A 229 -11.21 -11.71 -32.43
CA ASN A 229 -12.28 -10.71 -32.31
C ASN A 229 -11.77 -9.28 -32.07
N ALA A 230 -10.46 -9.03 -32.22
CA ALA A 230 -9.90 -7.68 -32.10
C ALA A 230 -10.31 -6.80 -33.29
N THR A 231 -10.75 -5.58 -33.03
CA THR A 231 -11.03 -4.58 -34.07
C THR A 231 -9.90 -3.56 -34.16
N LEU A 232 -9.35 -3.35 -35.36
CA LEU A 232 -8.15 -2.53 -35.59
C LEU A 232 -8.47 -1.23 -36.32
N ASN A 233 -8.09 -0.11 -35.72
CA ASN A 233 -8.22 1.20 -36.35
C ASN A 233 -7.01 1.59 -37.24
N SER A 234 -6.89 2.87 -37.61
CA SER A 234 -5.86 3.34 -38.53
C SER A 234 -4.47 3.34 -37.90
N TYR A 235 -3.49 2.74 -38.59
CA TYR A 235 -2.06 2.73 -38.23
C TYR A 235 -1.75 2.13 -36.84
N THR A 236 -2.54 1.16 -36.39
CA THR A 236 -2.40 0.48 -35.10
C THR A 236 -1.01 -0.12 -34.83
N PHE A 237 -0.48 -0.95 -35.73
CA PHE A 237 0.79 -1.69 -35.57
C PHE A 237 1.71 -1.54 -36.80
N GLY A 238 3.02 -1.73 -36.62
CA GLY A 238 3.95 -1.87 -37.75
C GLY A 238 4.27 -0.58 -38.52
N TYR A 239 4.03 0.60 -37.95
CA TYR A 239 4.32 1.91 -38.58
C TYR A 239 5.26 2.79 -37.76
N ASP A 240 6.10 3.57 -38.44
CA ASP A 240 6.85 4.68 -37.83
C ASP A 240 5.99 5.96 -37.68
N ASP A 241 6.54 7.01 -37.05
CA ASP A 241 5.87 8.31 -36.89
C ASP A 241 5.55 9.02 -38.22
N SER A 242 6.19 8.65 -39.32
CA SER A 242 5.89 9.16 -40.67
C SER A 242 4.76 8.39 -41.36
N LYS A 243 4.25 7.34 -40.72
CA LYS A 243 3.28 6.36 -41.25
C LYS A 243 3.85 5.51 -42.40
N LYS A 244 5.18 5.36 -42.46
CA LYS A 244 5.84 4.32 -43.26
C LYS A 244 5.77 3.00 -42.47
N LYS A 245 5.53 1.88 -43.16
CA LYS A 245 5.63 0.55 -42.55
C LYS A 245 7.07 0.25 -42.15
N TYR A 246 7.25 -0.50 -41.06
CA TYR A 246 8.50 -1.19 -40.77
C TYR A 246 8.66 -2.38 -41.72
N ASP A 247 9.89 -2.57 -42.20
CA ASP A 247 10.25 -3.67 -43.08
C ASP A 247 10.48 -4.93 -42.21
N GLY A 248 9.83 -6.05 -42.51
CA GLY A 248 9.88 -7.28 -41.71
C GLY A 248 8.81 -7.41 -40.61
N PHE A 249 7.89 -6.45 -40.46
CA PHE A 249 6.79 -6.58 -39.50
C PHE A 249 5.75 -7.63 -39.94
N ALA A 250 5.47 -8.60 -39.06
CA ALA A 250 4.52 -9.69 -39.27
C ALA A 250 3.37 -9.70 -38.25
N MET A 251 2.27 -10.37 -38.60
CA MET A 251 1.09 -10.55 -37.73
C MET A 251 0.64 -12.02 -37.72
N ASN A 252 0.49 -12.62 -36.53
CA ASN A 252 -0.16 -13.92 -36.41
C ASN A 252 -1.67 -13.69 -36.25
N VAL A 253 -2.48 -14.26 -37.15
CA VAL A 253 -3.91 -13.92 -37.31
C VAL A 253 -4.78 -15.14 -37.59
N TYR A 254 -6.05 -15.04 -37.25
CA TYR A 254 -7.06 -16.07 -37.48
C TYR A 254 -7.86 -15.83 -38.77
N SER A 255 -8.42 -16.90 -39.34
CA SER A 255 -9.32 -16.81 -40.49
C SER A 255 -10.56 -15.98 -40.16
N GLY A 256 -11.00 -15.14 -41.09
CA GLY A 256 -12.17 -14.25 -40.90
C GLY A 256 -11.94 -13.03 -39.99
N SER A 257 -10.80 -12.93 -39.31
CA SER A 257 -10.52 -11.83 -38.37
C SER A 257 -10.40 -10.45 -39.05
N ASP A 258 -10.73 -9.40 -38.28
CA ASP A 258 -10.43 -8.01 -38.61
C ASP A 258 -8.91 -7.78 -38.74
N ALA A 259 -8.10 -8.53 -37.98
CA ALA A 259 -6.64 -8.52 -38.04
C ALA A 259 -6.10 -9.04 -39.38
N LEU A 260 -6.65 -10.14 -39.91
CA LEU A 260 -6.31 -10.66 -41.25
C LEU A 260 -6.73 -9.65 -42.33
N SER A 261 -7.94 -9.09 -42.22
CA SER A 261 -8.43 -8.06 -43.14
C SER A 261 -7.53 -6.82 -43.15
N TYR A 262 -7.04 -6.41 -41.97
CA TYR A 262 -6.07 -5.33 -41.80
C TYR A 262 -4.70 -5.67 -42.44
N ALA A 263 -4.14 -6.84 -42.15
CA ALA A 263 -2.87 -7.29 -42.68
C ALA A 263 -2.89 -7.31 -44.23
N MET A 264 -3.92 -7.92 -44.81
CA MET A 264 -4.13 -7.96 -46.26
C MET A 264 -4.30 -6.56 -46.87
N ALA A 265 -5.15 -5.71 -46.27
CA ALA A 265 -5.43 -4.36 -46.79
C ALA A 265 -4.24 -3.38 -46.68
N LYS A 266 -3.26 -3.66 -45.81
CA LYS A 266 -2.02 -2.88 -45.67
C LYS A 266 -0.79 -3.57 -46.26
N GLY A 267 -0.91 -4.83 -46.69
CA GLY A 267 0.18 -5.65 -47.21
C GLY A 267 1.27 -5.89 -46.17
N PHE A 268 0.90 -6.27 -44.95
CA PHE A 268 1.82 -6.81 -43.96
C PHE A 268 2.02 -8.32 -44.22
N GLU A 269 3.14 -8.86 -43.75
CA GLU A 269 3.35 -10.30 -43.71
C GLU A 269 2.48 -10.90 -42.59
N TYR A 270 1.98 -12.11 -42.76
CA TYR A 270 1.12 -12.74 -41.76
C TYR A 270 1.19 -14.26 -41.77
N ASN A 271 1.04 -14.84 -40.58
CA ASN A 271 0.91 -16.28 -40.36
C ASN A 271 -0.53 -16.60 -39.96
N MET A 272 -1.07 -17.72 -40.46
CA MET A 272 -2.39 -18.20 -40.07
C MET A 272 -2.29 -19.05 -38.80
N LEU A 273 -3.16 -18.78 -37.82
CA LEU A 273 -3.31 -19.59 -36.61
C LEU A 273 -4.58 -20.44 -36.70
N ASP A 274 -4.44 -21.74 -36.47
CA ASP A 274 -5.53 -22.73 -36.41
C ASP A 274 -5.86 -23.19 -34.98
N LYS A 275 -5.04 -22.77 -33.99
CA LYS A 275 -5.22 -23.04 -32.56
C LYS A 275 -5.04 -21.77 -31.73
N PHE A 276 -5.73 -21.68 -30.61
CA PHE A 276 -5.53 -20.65 -29.59
C PHE A 276 -4.49 -21.13 -28.57
N PRO A 277 -3.48 -20.33 -28.19
CA PRO A 277 -2.67 -20.64 -27.01
C PRO A 277 -3.57 -20.57 -25.77
N LEU A 278 -3.43 -21.55 -24.87
CA LEU A 278 -4.14 -21.60 -23.60
C LEU A 278 -3.09 -21.55 -22.49
N ASN A 279 -2.83 -20.35 -22.00
CA ASN A 279 -1.82 -20.14 -20.97
C ASN A 279 -2.31 -20.75 -19.63
N LEU A 280 -1.42 -21.45 -18.92
CA LEU A 280 -1.72 -22.05 -17.62
C LEU A 280 -2.12 -20.96 -16.62
N GLY A 281 -3.18 -21.23 -15.86
CA GLY A 281 -3.79 -20.34 -14.88
C GLY A 281 -4.36 -19.02 -15.41
N ILE A 282 -4.46 -18.84 -16.72
CA ILE A 282 -4.99 -17.61 -17.32
C ILE A 282 -6.31 -17.94 -18.00
N MET A 283 -7.37 -17.25 -17.59
CA MET A 283 -8.70 -17.49 -18.11
C MET A 283 -8.82 -16.93 -19.54
N ASN A 284 -8.98 -17.85 -20.48
CA ASN A 284 -9.10 -17.56 -21.90
C ASN A 284 -10.56 -17.37 -22.28
N TYR A 285 -11.02 -16.11 -22.20
CA TYR A 285 -12.40 -15.73 -22.53
C TYR A 285 -12.67 -15.79 -24.02
N ASN A 286 -13.86 -16.28 -24.35
CA ASN A 286 -14.36 -16.62 -25.67
C ASN A 286 -15.85 -16.28 -25.76
N GLU A 287 -16.31 -15.99 -26.97
CA GLU A 287 -17.72 -15.72 -27.25
C GLU A 287 -18.17 -16.63 -28.41
N PHE A 288 -19.34 -17.27 -28.24
CA PHE A 288 -20.09 -17.87 -29.35
C PHE A 288 -21.12 -16.85 -29.82
N ILE A 289 -20.83 -16.23 -30.96
CA ILE A 289 -21.67 -15.20 -31.57
C ILE A 289 -22.79 -15.89 -32.37
N GLU A 290 -24.05 -15.51 -32.12
CA GLU A 290 -25.29 -16.15 -32.61
C GLU A 290 -25.57 -17.55 -32.00
N GLU A 291 -26.82 -18.03 -32.09
CA GLU A 291 -27.24 -19.42 -31.75
C GLU A 291 -26.58 -20.46 -32.70
N THR A 292 -25.27 -20.66 -32.57
CA THR A 292 -24.49 -21.61 -33.36
C THR A 292 -24.22 -22.88 -32.58
N ILE A 293 -24.80 -23.99 -33.04
CA ILE A 293 -24.65 -25.34 -32.47
C ILE A 293 -23.49 -26.05 -33.17
N ASN A 294 -22.56 -26.63 -32.40
CA ASN A 294 -21.32 -27.29 -32.85
C ASN A 294 -20.27 -26.35 -33.47
N TYR A 295 -20.23 -25.07 -33.07
CA TYR A 295 -19.04 -24.26 -33.36
C TYR A 295 -17.90 -24.74 -32.45
N GLU A 296 -16.66 -24.75 -32.96
CA GLU A 296 -15.50 -25.35 -32.32
C GLU A 296 -14.35 -24.34 -32.21
N TYR A 297 -13.83 -24.13 -30.99
CA TYR A 297 -12.53 -23.49 -30.78
C TYR A 297 -11.53 -24.54 -30.30
N ILE A 298 -10.32 -24.53 -30.88
CA ILE A 298 -9.25 -25.49 -30.57
C ILE A 298 -8.14 -24.74 -29.85
N TYR A 299 -7.84 -25.17 -28.63
CA TYR A 299 -6.78 -24.62 -27.80
C TYR A 299 -5.55 -25.53 -27.80
N SER A 300 -4.38 -24.98 -27.54
CA SER A 300 -3.11 -25.70 -27.36
C SER A 300 -2.32 -25.14 -26.19
N PHE A 301 -1.74 -26.03 -25.37
CA PHE A 301 -0.91 -25.64 -24.23
C PHE A 301 0.19 -26.67 -23.95
N ILE A 302 1.20 -26.26 -23.17
CA ILE A 302 2.32 -27.09 -22.75
C ILE A 302 2.45 -27.01 -21.21
N PRO A 303 2.22 -28.11 -20.47
CA PRO A 303 2.47 -28.18 -19.03
C PRO A 303 3.92 -27.86 -18.67
N SER A 304 4.10 -27.08 -17.61
CA SER A 304 5.42 -26.75 -17.05
C SER A 304 5.96 -27.83 -16.12
N ALA A 305 5.09 -28.65 -15.54
CA ALA A 305 5.41 -29.73 -14.61
C ALA A 305 4.57 -30.98 -14.91
N SER A 306 5.06 -32.16 -14.51
CA SER A 306 4.32 -33.43 -14.70
C SER A 306 3.47 -33.73 -13.47
N MET A 307 2.16 -33.57 -13.59
CA MET A 307 1.18 -33.74 -12.50
C MET A 307 -0.25 -33.73 -13.04
N LYS A 308 -1.22 -33.88 -12.14
CA LYS A 308 -2.63 -33.68 -12.44
C LYS A 308 -2.97 -32.22 -12.68
N TYR A 309 -3.59 -31.94 -13.81
CA TYR A 309 -4.20 -30.65 -14.14
C TYR A 309 -5.72 -30.79 -14.27
N ASN A 310 -6.42 -29.71 -13.90
CA ASN A 310 -7.83 -29.51 -14.18
C ASN A 310 -7.97 -28.50 -15.33
N ILE A 311 -8.83 -28.80 -16.29
CA ILE A 311 -9.21 -27.94 -17.41
C ILE A 311 -10.71 -27.70 -17.27
N TYR A 312 -11.12 -26.46 -17.01
CA TYR A 312 -12.51 -26.14 -16.77
C TYR A 312 -12.98 -24.94 -17.59
N SER A 313 -14.29 -24.86 -17.79
CA SER A 313 -14.94 -23.63 -18.25
C SER A 313 -15.68 -22.92 -17.13
N VAL A 314 -15.83 -21.61 -17.30
CA VAL A 314 -16.80 -20.79 -16.56
C VAL A 314 -17.64 -19.99 -17.55
N GLY A 315 -18.87 -19.64 -17.17
CA GLY A 315 -19.82 -18.93 -18.02
C GLY A 315 -21.17 -19.63 -18.05
N ASP A 316 -22.10 -19.05 -18.83
CA ASP A 316 -23.49 -19.50 -18.94
C ASP A 316 -23.79 -20.13 -20.32
N VAL A 317 -22.78 -20.76 -20.93
CA VAL A 317 -22.86 -21.42 -22.24
C VAL A 317 -22.85 -22.94 -22.05
N ASP A 318 -23.72 -23.69 -22.74
CA ASP A 318 -23.78 -25.17 -22.75
C ASP A 318 -22.65 -25.75 -23.64
N LEU A 319 -21.63 -26.37 -23.04
CA LEU A 319 -20.35 -26.72 -23.66
C LEU A 319 -19.95 -28.19 -23.52
N THR A 320 -19.19 -28.69 -24.51
CA THR A 320 -18.39 -29.91 -24.39
C THR A 320 -16.92 -29.65 -24.67
N ALA A 321 -16.04 -30.42 -24.04
CA ALA A 321 -14.60 -30.41 -24.29
C ALA A 321 -14.02 -31.80 -24.51
N VAL A 322 -13.03 -31.89 -25.39
CA VAL A 322 -12.21 -33.09 -25.60
C VAL A 322 -10.74 -32.72 -25.54
N LEU A 323 -9.98 -33.39 -24.68
CA LEU A 323 -8.53 -33.27 -24.56
C LEU A 323 -7.83 -34.32 -25.42
N TYR A 324 -6.83 -33.89 -26.19
CA TYR A 324 -6.00 -34.74 -27.03
C TYR A 324 -4.50 -34.53 -26.77
N GLU A 325 -3.73 -35.57 -27.05
CA GLU A 325 -2.28 -35.53 -27.28
C GLU A 325 -1.99 -36.12 -28.67
N ASN A 326 -1.30 -35.37 -29.55
CA ASN A 326 -0.97 -35.83 -30.91
C ASN A 326 -2.16 -36.45 -31.69
N GLU A 327 -3.31 -35.76 -31.69
CA GLU A 327 -4.59 -36.20 -32.29
C GLU A 327 -5.26 -37.42 -31.61
N ALA A 328 -4.65 -38.04 -30.59
CA ALA A 328 -5.26 -39.11 -29.82
C ALA A 328 -6.11 -38.55 -28.66
N GLU A 329 -7.39 -38.92 -28.60
CA GLU A 329 -8.32 -38.57 -27.52
C GLU A 329 -7.85 -39.17 -26.18
N LEU A 330 -7.75 -38.33 -25.14
CA LEU A 330 -7.34 -38.73 -23.79
C LEU A 330 -8.53 -38.79 -22.83
N ILE A 331 -9.37 -37.76 -22.84
CA ILE A 331 -10.58 -37.62 -22.02
C ILE A 331 -11.55 -36.65 -22.68
N THR A 332 -12.84 -36.95 -22.56
CA THR A 332 -13.98 -36.18 -23.06
C THR A 332 -14.88 -35.81 -21.89
N SER A 333 -15.43 -34.59 -21.87
CA SER A 333 -16.39 -34.13 -20.86
C SER A 333 -17.74 -34.83 -21.02
N ASP A 334 -18.45 -35.06 -19.91
CA ASP A 334 -19.74 -35.75 -19.92
C ASP A 334 -20.95 -34.88 -20.33
N ASP A 335 -21.58 -35.29 -21.45
CA ASP A 335 -22.70 -34.71 -22.22
C ASP A 335 -24.04 -35.45 -21.91
N ILE A 336 -25.22 -34.84 -21.64
CA ILE A 336 -25.65 -33.43 -21.49
C ILE A 336 -26.50 -33.33 -20.19
N SER A 337 -26.49 -32.18 -19.50
CA SER A 337 -27.62 -31.75 -18.65
C SER A 337 -27.94 -30.28 -18.91
N LYS A 338 -29.23 -29.90 -18.92
CA LYS A 338 -29.62 -28.47 -19.01
C LYS A 338 -29.10 -27.62 -17.85
N ASP A 339 -28.74 -28.29 -16.77
CA ASP A 339 -28.29 -27.67 -15.52
C ASP A 339 -26.75 -27.72 -15.39
N ASN A 340 -26.03 -28.32 -16.37
CA ASN A 340 -24.56 -28.37 -16.41
C ASN A 340 -24.06 -27.67 -17.68
N LEU A 341 -23.92 -26.35 -17.61
CA LEU A 341 -23.45 -25.53 -18.72
C LEU A 341 -21.95 -25.72 -18.97
N ASN A 342 -21.18 -25.83 -17.88
CA ASN A 342 -19.71 -25.89 -17.93
C ASN A 342 -19.16 -27.31 -18.00
N PHE A 343 -17.94 -27.44 -18.53
CA PHE A 343 -17.17 -28.67 -18.48
C PHE A 343 -16.05 -28.60 -17.44
N CYS A 344 -15.65 -29.77 -16.92
CA CYS A 344 -14.44 -29.96 -16.15
C CYS A 344 -13.76 -31.26 -16.59
N LEU A 345 -12.47 -31.20 -16.91
CA LEU A 345 -11.62 -32.35 -17.24
C LEU A 345 -10.47 -32.41 -16.23
N SER A 346 -10.21 -33.59 -15.67
CA SER A 346 -9.04 -33.83 -14.80
C SER A 346 -8.15 -34.90 -15.41
N TYR A 347 -6.86 -34.62 -15.64
CA TYR A 347 -5.95 -35.58 -16.25
C TYR A 347 -4.49 -35.40 -15.77
N GLU A 348 -3.72 -36.49 -15.75
CA GLU A 348 -2.28 -36.49 -15.47
C GLU A 348 -1.50 -36.10 -16.73
N LEU A 349 -0.87 -34.93 -16.74
CA LEU A 349 -0.13 -34.41 -17.90
C LEU A 349 1.38 -34.49 -17.70
N GLU A 350 2.13 -34.60 -18.79
CA GLU A 350 3.60 -34.58 -18.77
C GLU A 350 4.15 -33.20 -19.17
N ALA A 351 5.16 -32.73 -18.42
CA ALA A 351 5.87 -31.49 -18.72
C ALA A 351 6.48 -31.48 -20.14
N GLY A 352 6.36 -30.36 -20.83
CA GLY A 352 7.01 -30.14 -22.13
C GLY A 352 6.36 -30.85 -23.33
N ARG A 353 5.19 -31.47 -23.17
CA ARG A 353 4.38 -32.00 -24.28
C ARG A 353 3.27 -31.03 -24.67
N GLU A 354 2.93 -30.96 -25.96
CA GLU A 354 1.78 -30.17 -26.44
C GLU A 354 0.49 -30.99 -26.30
N TYR A 355 -0.50 -30.42 -25.60
CA TYR A 355 -1.85 -30.95 -25.51
C TYR A 355 -2.81 -29.97 -26.18
N THR A 356 -3.92 -30.49 -26.73
CA THR A 356 -4.96 -29.66 -27.35
C THR A 356 -6.34 -29.94 -26.79
N VAL A 357 -7.12 -28.89 -26.54
CA VAL A 357 -8.51 -28.98 -26.09
C VAL A 357 -9.41 -28.49 -27.23
N SER A 358 -10.31 -29.33 -27.73
CA SER A 358 -11.43 -28.89 -28.57
C SER A 358 -12.58 -28.52 -27.64
N VAL A 359 -13.05 -27.27 -27.65
CA VAL A 359 -14.31 -26.88 -26.98
C VAL A 359 -15.39 -26.60 -28.02
N LYS A 360 -16.58 -27.17 -27.81
CA LYS A 360 -17.73 -27.09 -28.71
C LYS A 360 -18.96 -26.53 -28.03
N SER A 361 -19.65 -25.61 -28.71
CA SER A 361 -20.98 -25.17 -28.31
C SER A 361 -22.01 -26.29 -28.52
N VAL A 362 -22.76 -26.61 -27.46
CA VAL A 362 -23.86 -27.59 -27.52
C VAL A 362 -25.18 -26.85 -27.75
N ARG A 363 -25.55 -25.87 -26.90
CA ARG A 363 -26.80 -25.09 -27.05
C ARG A 363 -26.83 -23.70 -26.35
N SER A 364 -26.14 -22.70 -26.88
CA SER A 364 -26.33 -21.30 -26.44
C SER A 364 -25.47 -20.31 -27.24
N GLU A 365 -25.93 -19.06 -27.31
CA GLU A 365 -25.12 -17.86 -27.54
C GLU A 365 -24.57 -17.38 -26.18
N GLY A 366 -23.35 -16.85 -26.12
CA GLY A 366 -22.82 -16.23 -24.90
C GLY A 366 -21.30 -16.31 -24.74
N GLU A 367 -20.83 -15.75 -23.62
CA GLU A 367 -19.43 -15.70 -23.21
C GLU A 367 -19.06 -16.86 -22.27
N TYR A 368 -17.86 -17.41 -22.44
CA TYR A 368 -17.26 -18.40 -21.54
C TYR A 368 -15.74 -18.21 -21.43
N GLY A 369 -15.17 -18.54 -20.28
CA GLY A 369 -13.73 -18.69 -20.10
C GLY A 369 -13.32 -20.15 -20.13
N VAL A 370 -12.13 -20.45 -20.68
CA VAL A 370 -11.43 -21.75 -20.49
C VAL A 370 -10.17 -21.50 -19.68
N VAL A 371 -9.83 -22.37 -18.74
CA VAL A 371 -8.57 -22.27 -18.01
C VAL A 371 -8.02 -23.63 -17.61
N VAL A 372 -6.70 -23.70 -17.41
CA VAL A 372 -5.95 -24.91 -17.04
C VAL A 372 -5.14 -24.64 -15.78
N TYR A 373 -5.41 -25.36 -14.70
CA TYR A 373 -4.69 -25.22 -13.42
C TYR A 373 -4.11 -26.56 -12.94
N PRO A 374 -2.95 -26.57 -12.27
CA PRO A 374 -2.55 -27.69 -11.42
C PRO A 374 -3.64 -28.01 -10.37
N ASP A 375 -3.90 -29.29 -10.10
CA ASP A 375 -4.92 -29.70 -9.10
C ASP A 375 -4.41 -29.61 -7.64
N VAL A 376 -3.10 -29.46 -7.43
CA VAL A 376 -2.47 -29.55 -6.09
C VAL A 376 -1.86 -28.20 -5.66
N ILE A 377 -2.42 -27.63 -4.60
CA ILE A 377 -1.95 -26.39 -3.97
C ILE A 377 -0.92 -26.73 -2.89
N ASN A 378 0.25 -26.08 -2.95
CA ASN A 378 1.33 -26.21 -1.96
C ASN A 378 1.17 -25.18 -0.81
N SER A 379 0.83 -23.93 -1.14
CA SER A 379 0.61 -22.84 -0.18
C SER A 379 -0.23 -21.73 -0.82
N PHE A 380 -0.83 -20.85 -0.03
CA PHE A 380 -1.30 -19.56 -0.56
C PHE A 380 -1.13 -18.43 0.46
N ASP A 381 -0.94 -17.22 -0.06
CA ASP A 381 -0.95 -15.95 0.66
C ASP A 381 -2.26 -15.21 0.36
N ILE A 382 -2.80 -14.43 1.29
CA ILE A 382 -3.96 -13.59 1.05
C ILE A 382 -3.71 -12.16 1.53
N LYS A 383 -4.03 -11.19 0.68
CA LYS A 383 -3.84 -9.76 0.95
C LYS A 383 -5.17 -9.02 0.87
N GLY A 384 -5.52 -8.43 1.99
CA GLY A 384 -6.70 -7.61 2.20
C GLY A 384 -6.91 -7.42 3.70
N SER A 385 -7.76 -6.46 4.05
CA SER A 385 -8.16 -6.21 5.43
C SER A 385 -9.60 -5.77 5.50
N LEU A 386 -10.34 -6.21 6.53
CA LEU A 386 -11.69 -5.72 6.80
C LEU A 386 -11.69 -4.74 7.97
N SER A 387 -12.53 -3.71 7.90
CA SER A 387 -12.91 -2.89 9.05
C SER A 387 -14.39 -3.09 9.35
N PHE A 388 -14.73 -3.44 10.59
CA PHE A 388 -16.10 -3.52 11.09
C PHE A 388 -16.36 -2.44 12.12
N ASN A 389 -17.59 -1.94 12.21
CA ASN A 389 -18.00 -1.19 13.39
C ASN A 389 -18.28 -2.18 14.53
N ALA A 390 -17.83 -1.91 15.76
CA ALA A 390 -18.14 -2.77 16.90
C ALA A 390 -19.66 -2.97 17.15
N ALA A 391 -20.51 -2.07 16.63
CA ALA A 391 -21.96 -2.20 16.67
C ALA A 391 -22.52 -3.32 15.76
N ASP A 392 -21.82 -3.67 14.68
CA ASP A 392 -22.30 -4.58 13.62
C ASP A 392 -22.37 -6.05 14.09
N GLY A 393 -21.52 -6.45 15.05
CA GLY A 393 -21.47 -7.82 15.55
C GLY A 393 -22.69 -8.21 16.40
N VAL A 394 -23.31 -9.35 16.11
CA VAL A 394 -24.53 -9.84 16.77
C VAL A 394 -24.21 -10.56 18.07
N LEU A 395 -24.94 -10.26 19.17
CA LEU A 395 -24.78 -10.98 20.44
C LEU A 395 -25.36 -12.40 20.37
N ASN A 396 -24.54 -13.39 20.70
CA ASN A 396 -24.99 -14.77 20.89
C ASN A 396 -25.51 -15.04 22.31
N ASP A 397 -26.05 -16.23 22.56
CA ASP A 397 -26.60 -16.66 23.87
C ASP A 397 -25.58 -16.62 25.03
N GLY A 398 -24.27 -16.57 24.72
CA GLY A 398 -23.19 -16.41 25.69
C GLY A 398 -22.85 -14.95 26.02
N GLY A 399 -23.52 -13.97 25.40
CA GLY A 399 -23.21 -12.54 25.56
C GLY A 399 -21.99 -12.07 24.78
N ILE A 400 -21.49 -12.89 23.85
CA ILE A 400 -20.34 -12.60 22.99
C ILE A 400 -20.84 -12.06 21.65
N ARG A 401 -20.20 -11.01 21.12
CA ARG A 401 -20.47 -10.53 19.76
C ARG A 401 -19.78 -11.41 18.73
N VAL A 402 -20.56 -11.85 17.75
CA VAL A 402 -20.13 -12.63 16.59
C VAL A 402 -20.24 -11.73 15.37
N PHE A 403 -19.19 -11.69 14.57
CA PHE A 403 -19.16 -10.97 13.29
C PHE A 403 -19.29 -12.00 12.18
N GLU A 404 -20.19 -11.75 11.23
CA GLU A 404 -20.32 -12.58 10.04
C GLU A 404 -19.45 -11.98 8.94
N ILE A 405 -18.40 -12.71 8.54
CA ILE A 405 -17.60 -12.37 7.36
C ILE A 405 -18.21 -13.15 6.19
N THR A 406 -18.78 -12.45 5.21
CA THR A 406 -19.35 -13.07 4.01
C THR A 406 -18.37 -13.00 2.85
N ASP A 407 -18.57 -13.84 1.83
CA ASP A 407 -17.83 -13.82 0.56
C ASP A 407 -17.83 -12.43 -0.11
N GLU A 408 -18.94 -11.68 0.02
CA GLU A 408 -19.09 -10.32 -0.52
C GLU A 408 -18.18 -9.32 0.20
N MET A 409 -17.88 -9.52 1.48
CA MET A 409 -16.93 -8.67 2.21
C MET A 409 -15.48 -8.90 1.77
N LEU A 410 -15.18 -10.09 1.28
CA LEU A 410 -13.86 -10.45 0.76
C LEU A 410 -13.67 -10.04 -0.72
N GLU A 411 -14.67 -9.42 -1.36
CA GLU A 411 -14.56 -8.90 -2.72
C GLU A 411 -13.43 -7.85 -2.82
N GLY A 412 -12.35 -8.20 -3.52
CA GLY A 412 -11.13 -7.39 -3.58
C GLY A 412 -9.97 -7.86 -2.69
N PHE A 413 -10.04 -9.06 -2.12
CA PHE A 413 -8.90 -9.72 -1.46
C PHE A 413 -8.03 -10.50 -2.48
N ILE A 414 -6.75 -10.15 -2.61
CA ILE A 414 -5.83 -10.80 -3.55
C ILE A 414 -5.31 -12.10 -2.94
N LEU A 415 -5.53 -13.25 -3.59
CA LEU A 415 -4.93 -14.52 -3.20
C LEU A 415 -3.75 -14.84 -4.12
N THR A 416 -2.57 -15.08 -3.55
CA THR A 416 -1.42 -15.59 -4.30
C THR A 416 -1.28 -17.08 -4.01
N ILE A 417 -1.62 -17.94 -4.99
CA ILE A 417 -1.65 -19.39 -4.83
C ILE A 417 -0.38 -20.00 -5.42
N ASP A 418 0.35 -20.76 -4.60
CA ASP A 418 1.51 -21.54 -4.99
C ASP A 418 1.09 -23.01 -5.13
N PHE A 419 1.30 -23.58 -6.30
CA PHE A 419 0.97 -24.98 -6.60
C PHE A 419 2.20 -25.88 -6.47
N GLU A 420 1.99 -27.18 -6.29
CA GLU A 420 3.09 -28.14 -6.39
C GLU A 420 3.79 -28.02 -7.75
N GLY A 421 5.10 -28.31 -7.79
CA GLY A 421 5.93 -28.05 -8.97
C GLY A 421 6.31 -26.59 -9.23
N GLY A 422 5.82 -25.64 -8.42
CA GLY A 422 6.31 -24.25 -8.39
C GLY A 422 5.64 -23.27 -9.34
N TYR A 423 4.49 -23.64 -9.93
CA TYR A 423 3.60 -22.65 -10.54
C TYR A 423 3.02 -21.74 -9.45
N LYS A 424 2.88 -20.44 -9.74
CA LYS A 424 2.35 -19.42 -8.83
C LYS A 424 1.36 -18.57 -9.60
N ASP A 425 0.22 -18.26 -8.97
CA ASP A 425 -0.81 -17.42 -9.55
C ASP A 425 -1.31 -16.35 -8.58
N LYS A 426 -1.96 -15.30 -9.09
CA LYS A 426 -2.61 -14.24 -8.32
C LYS A 426 -4.04 -14.09 -8.79
N ILE A 427 -5.01 -14.49 -7.98
CA ILE A 427 -6.44 -14.36 -8.29
C ILE A 427 -7.12 -13.37 -7.33
N TYR A 428 -8.27 -12.83 -7.74
CA TYR A 428 -9.17 -12.21 -6.79
C TYR A 428 -10.05 -13.24 -6.10
N TYR A 429 -10.50 -12.90 -4.89
CA TYR A 429 -11.58 -13.61 -4.23
C TYR A 429 -12.87 -13.47 -5.04
N GLU A 430 -13.15 -14.48 -5.86
CA GLU A 430 -14.42 -14.64 -6.57
C GLU A 430 -15.02 -16.01 -6.24
N ASN A 431 -16.31 -16.02 -5.88
CA ASN A 431 -17.02 -17.16 -5.29
C ASN A 431 -17.37 -18.29 -6.28
N LYS A 432 -16.50 -18.56 -7.27
CA LYS A 432 -16.77 -19.45 -8.41
C LYS A 432 -15.56 -20.23 -8.94
N PHE A 433 -14.35 -19.95 -8.47
CA PHE A 433 -13.15 -20.25 -9.27
C PHE A 433 -12.66 -21.72 -9.27
N PHE A 434 -12.96 -22.51 -8.23
CA PHE A 434 -12.41 -23.87 -8.03
C PHE A 434 -13.47 -24.97 -7.93
N ASP A 435 -14.29 -25.18 -8.97
CA ASP A 435 -15.19 -26.34 -9.08
C ASP A 435 -16.12 -26.53 -7.86
N ASN A 436 -16.82 -25.45 -7.48
CA ASN A 436 -17.65 -25.36 -6.26
C ASN A 436 -16.94 -25.67 -4.92
N ARG A 437 -15.61 -25.86 -4.91
CA ARG A 437 -14.79 -25.79 -3.69
C ARG A 437 -14.68 -24.32 -3.30
N GLN A 438 -15.73 -23.81 -2.65
CA GLN A 438 -15.74 -22.49 -2.07
C GLN A 438 -14.57 -22.37 -1.08
N ILE A 439 -14.06 -21.15 -0.95
CA ILE A 439 -12.96 -20.86 -0.05
C ILE A 439 -13.56 -20.73 1.36
N GLU A 440 -13.50 -21.78 2.16
CA GLU A 440 -14.10 -21.78 3.49
C GLU A 440 -13.27 -20.90 4.45
N ILE A 441 -13.89 -19.96 5.14
CA ILE A 441 -13.25 -19.24 6.25
C ILE A 441 -12.96 -20.26 7.36
N ALA A 442 -11.69 -20.42 7.72
CA ALA A 442 -11.25 -21.50 8.58
C ALA A 442 -11.70 -21.26 10.04
N ASP A 443 -12.85 -21.84 10.38
CA ASP A 443 -13.61 -21.49 11.58
C ASP A 443 -12.86 -21.74 12.89
N THR A 444 -12.30 -20.66 13.42
CA THR A 444 -11.98 -20.52 14.85
C THR A 444 -12.63 -19.30 15.52
N GLN A 445 -13.45 -18.51 14.81
CA GLN A 445 -14.29 -17.48 15.45
C GLN A 445 -15.37 -18.11 16.35
N SER A 446 -15.76 -19.37 16.10
CA SER A 446 -16.56 -20.16 17.04
C SER A 446 -15.85 -20.50 18.37
N LYS A 447 -14.54 -20.20 18.51
CA LYS A 447 -13.73 -20.50 19.71
C LYS A 447 -13.09 -19.29 20.37
N ASN A 448 -12.69 -18.28 19.62
CA ASN A 448 -12.22 -16.99 20.13
C ASN A 448 -12.99 -15.84 19.43
N PRO A 449 -13.69 -14.97 20.17
CA PRO A 449 -14.33 -13.81 19.55
C PRO A 449 -13.31 -12.79 19.06
N LEU A 450 -13.67 -12.06 18.01
CA LEU A 450 -12.93 -10.86 17.62
C LEU A 450 -13.09 -9.78 18.69
N THR A 451 -11.97 -9.18 19.10
CA THR A 451 -11.90 -8.08 20.07
C THR A 451 -11.84 -6.73 19.36
N CYS A 452 -12.19 -5.63 20.03
CA CYS A 452 -12.03 -4.31 19.42
C CYS A 452 -10.53 -4.01 19.18
N GLY A 453 -10.19 -3.39 18.04
CA GLY A 453 -8.81 -3.25 17.57
C GLY A 453 -8.40 -4.29 16.51
N ASN A 454 -7.11 -4.65 16.45
CA ASN A 454 -6.55 -5.55 15.45
C ASN A 454 -6.80 -7.03 15.79
N ASN A 455 -7.25 -7.80 14.81
CA ASN A 455 -7.45 -9.25 14.87
C ASN A 455 -6.86 -9.88 13.59
N SER A 456 -6.59 -11.18 13.63
CA SER A 456 -6.24 -11.96 12.43
C SER A 456 -7.26 -13.07 12.21
N CYS A 457 -7.78 -13.17 11.00
CA CYS A 457 -8.71 -14.19 10.53
C CYS A 457 -8.01 -15.14 9.54
N PHE A 458 -8.65 -16.27 9.24
CA PHE A 458 -8.06 -17.31 8.39
C PHE A 458 -9.02 -17.74 7.28
N VAL A 459 -8.45 -17.99 6.11
CA VAL A 459 -9.09 -18.45 4.89
C VAL A 459 -8.52 -19.82 4.55
N SER A 460 -9.32 -20.74 4.02
CA SER A 460 -8.88 -22.07 3.60
C SER A 460 -9.22 -22.39 2.15
N ILE A 461 -8.29 -23.03 1.44
CA ILE A 461 -8.51 -23.60 0.11
C ILE A 461 -8.09 -25.07 0.18
N GLY A 462 -9.08 -25.97 0.19
CA GLY A 462 -8.84 -27.39 0.47
C GLY A 462 -8.30 -27.59 1.88
N GLU A 463 -7.10 -28.18 2.01
CA GLU A 463 -6.43 -28.40 3.31
C GLU A 463 -5.41 -27.31 3.68
N VAL A 464 -5.24 -26.28 2.83
CA VAL A 464 -4.27 -25.18 3.04
C VAL A 464 -4.96 -24.00 3.72
N LEU A 465 -4.25 -23.31 4.62
CA LEU A 465 -4.71 -22.12 5.34
C LEU A 465 -3.84 -20.89 5.04
N SER A 466 -4.45 -19.71 5.02
CA SER A 466 -3.76 -18.42 4.95
C SER A 466 -4.46 -17.37 5.84
N ALA A 467 -3.73 -16.35 6.29
CA ALA A 467 -4.22 -15.38 7.28
C ALA A 467 -4.41 -13.98 6.69
N PHE A 468 -5.40 -13.24 7.19
CA PHE A 468 -5.65 -11.82 6.85
C PHE A 468 -6.03 -11.00 8.08
N ASP A 469 -5.85 -9.69 8.01
CA ASP A 469 -6.12 -8.79 9.13
C ASP A 469 -7.57 -8.27 9.15
N VAL A 470 -8.13 -8.14 10.36
CA VAL A 470 -9.47 -7.59 10.60
C VAL A 470 -9.39 -6.57 11.73
N PHE A 471 -9.76 -5.33 11.42
CA PHE A 471 -9.90 -4.26 12.38
C PHE A 471 -11.35 -4.11 12.85
N ILE A 472 -11.54 -3.86 14.14
CA ILE A 472 -12.85 -3.52 14.70
C ILE A 472 -12.78 -2.10 15.26
N GLU A 473 -13.45 -1.18 14.57
CA GLU A 473 -13.57 0.24 14.91
C GLU A 473 -14.47 0.44 16.13
N HIS A 474 -14.01 1.31 17.03
CA HIS A 474 -14.76 1.74 18.20
C HIS A 474 -15.75 2.83 17.82
N SER A 475 -17.06 2.54 17.85
CA SER A 475 -18.09 3.58 17.84
C SER A 475 -18.52 3.96 19.26
N TYR A 476 -18.56 5.26 19.52
CA TYR A 476 -19.07 5.85 20.76
C TYR A 476 -20.37 6.62 20.47
N GLU A 477 -21.37 5.93 19.91
CA GLU A 477 -22.68 6.54 19.68
C GLU A 477 -23.57 6.43 20.94
N GLU A 478 -23.74 7.59 21.59
CA GLU A 478 -24.81 7.99 22.51
C GLU A 478 -25.06 7.15 23.79
N GLU A 479 -24.13 7.21 24.75
CA GLU A 479 -24.34 7.83 26.08
C GLU A 479 -23.02 7.77 26.89
N VAL A 480 -22.81 8.69 27.84
CA VAL A 480 -21.54 8.78 28.59
C VAL A 480 -21.38 7.60 29.53
N ILE A 481 -20.61 6.59 29.11
CA ILE A 481 -20.09 5.53 29.97
C ILE A 481 -18.97 6.14 30.83
N PRO A 482 -19.11 6.25 32.16
CA PRO A 482 -18.02 6.70 33.01
C PRO A 482 -16.92 5.64 32.99
N TYR A 483 -15.68 6.03 32.70
CA TYR A 483 -14.54 5.16 32.95
C TYR A 483 -14.46 4.83 34.44
N THR A 484 -14.02 3.62 34.77
CA THR A 484 -13.58 3.30 36.13
C THR A 484 -12.13 3.73 36.29
N VAL A 485 -11.66 3.95 37.51
CA VAL A 485 -10.23 4.10 37.78
C VAL A 485 -9.74 2.82 38.43
N ASP A 486 -8.69 2.20 37.90
CA ASP A 486 -8.09 1.02 38.54
C ASP A 486 -7.24 1.39 39.76
N ASP A 487 -6.77 0.37 40.48
CA ASP A 487 -5.92 0.54 41.67
C ASP A 487 -4.58 1.24 41.34
N ASP A 488 -4.15 1.21 40.06
CA ASP A 488 -2.97 1.89 39.55
C ASP A 488 -3.26 3.35 39.13
N GLY A 489 -4.50 3.84 39.25
CA GLY A 489 -4.86 5.21 38.91
C GLY A 489 -5.13 5.48 37.42
N TYR A 490 -5.39 4.47 36.58
CA TYR A 490 -5.71 4.68 35.16
C TYR A 490 -7.21 4.70 34.90
N SER A 491 -7.67 5.57 34.00
CA SER A 491 -9.00 5.46 33.38
C SER A 491 -9.08 4.13 32.63
N VAL A 492 -9.74 3.15 33.23
CA VAL A 492 -10.12 1.91 32.58
C VAL A 492 -11.44 2.15 31.84
N PHE A 493 -11.33 2.11 30.52
CA PHE A 493 -12.48 2.16 29.62
C PHE A 493 -12.88 0.73 29.29
N THR A 494 -14.07 0.32 29.71
CA THR A 494 -14.68 -0.95 29.33
C THR A 494 -15.51 -0.74 28.07
N CYS A 495 -15.18 -1.44 26.98
CA CYS A 495 -16.03 -1.45 25.81
C CYS A 495 -17.38 -2.10 26.16
N VAL A 496 -18.49 -1.37 26.03
CA VAL A 496 -19.82 -1.93 26.34
C VAL A 496 -20.23 -3.04 25.38
N LEU A 497 -19.56 -3.18 24.24
CA LEU A 497 -19.88 -4.11 23.16
C LEU A 497 -19.14 -5.44 23.29
N CYS A 498 -17.81 -5.45 23.48
CA CYS A 498 -17.00 -6.67 23.67
C CYS A 498 -16.62 -6.98 25.13
N LYS A 499 -16.82 -6.05 26.06
CA LYS A 499 -16.42 -6.11 27.49
C LYS A 499 -14.92 -6.09 27.79
N ASP A 500 -14.06 -6.00 26.78
CA ASP A 500 -12.64 -5.74 26.99
C ASP A 500 -12.41 -4.39 27.68
N THR A 501 -11.33 -4.33 28.42
CA THR A 501 -10.89 -3.16 29.18
C THR A 501 -9.55 -2.68 28.67
N TYR A 502 -9.44 -1.38 28.37
CA TYR A 502 -8.17 -0.76 28.04
C TYR A 502 -7.86 0.38 29.01
N LYS A 503 -6.58 0.55 29.34
CA LYS A 503 -6.09 1.68 30.13
C LYS A 503 -5.92 2.89 29.20
N GLY A 504 -6.63 3.98 29.49
CA GLY A 504 -6.44 5.28 28.85
C GLY A 504 -5.58 6.18 29.74
N ASN A 505 -5.97 7.45 29.86
CA ASN A 505 -5.23 8.45 30.64
C ASN A 505 -5.18 8.11 32.14
N PHE A 506 -4.11 8.52 32.83
CA PHE A 506 -4.02 8.46 34.28
C PHE A 506 -4.95 9.51 34.94
N VAL A 507 -5.66 9.11 35.99
CA VAL A 507 -6.60 9.90 36.79
C VAL A 507 -6.29 9.70 38.28
N PRO A 508 -5.83 10.75 39.00
CA PRO A 508 -5.41 10.64 40.38
C PRO A 508 -6.50 10.11 41.33
N THR A 509 -6.18 9.10 42.15
CA THR A 509 -7.03 8.61 43.24
C THR A 509 -6.67 9.28 44.57
N PRO A 510 -7.63 9.47 45.50
CA PRO A 510 -7.45 10.36 46.67
C PRO A 510 -6.81 9.71 47.91
N ALA A 511 -6.31 8.47 47.83
CA ALA A 511 -5.87 7.69 48.99
C ALA A 511 -4.33 7.58 49.05
N VAL A 512 -3.71 8.61 49.64
CA VAL A 512 -2.26 8.76 49.86
C VAL A 512 -1.45 8.98 48.57
N THR A 513 -0.39 9.78 48.68
CA THR A 513 0.39 10.28 47.55
C THR A 513 1.84 10.50 48.00
N VAL A 514 2.81 9.83 47.37
CA VAL A 514 4.21 10.24 47.42
C VAL A 514 4.56 10.75 46.03
N SER A 515 4.67 12.07 45.88
CA SER A 515 4.97 12.74 44.61
C SER A 515 6.39 13.27 44.60
N GLY A 516 7.24 12.75 43.71
CA GLY A 516 8.64 13.19 43.55
C GLY A 516 8.93 13.68 42.14
N LYS A 517 10.02 14.45 41.99
CA LYS A 517 10.60 14.79 40.68
C LYS A 517 12.09 14.44 40.69
N ALA A 518 12.51 13.61 39.74
CA ALA A 518 13.90 13.26 39.52
C ALA A 518 14.51 14.13 38.41
N VAL A 519 15.70 14.70 38.65
CA VAL A 519 16.46 15.45 37.65
C VAL A 519 17.94 15.09 37.75
N LEU A 520 18.47 14.41 36.73
CA LEU A 520 19.90 14.17 36.58
C LEU A 520 20.54 15.34 35.82
N MET A 521 21.57 15.96 36.40
CA MET A 521 22.43 16.92 35.69
C MET A 521 23.72 16.24 35.25
N GLU A 522 24.06 16.37 33.96
CA GLU A 522 25.36 15.96 33.45
C GLU A 522 26.47 16.93 33.88
N LYS A 523 27.71 16.43 33.93
CA LYS A 523 28.86 17.24 34.34
C LYS A 523 29.29 18.23 33.24
N PRO A 524 29.89 19.38 33.60
CA PRO A 524 30.12 20.47 32.64
C PRO A 524 31.21 20.24 31.59
N ASP A 525 31.85 19.07 31.54
CA ASP A 525 32.99 18.77 30.67
C ASP A 525 32.69 17.92 29.42
N GLY A 526 31.42 17.53 29.22
CA GLY A 526 30.90 16.98 27.96
C GLY A 526 29.82 17.87 27.36
N SER A 527 30.06 18.47 26.19
CA SER A 527 29.04 19.28 25.48
C SER A 527 28.06 18.36 24.75
N HIS A 528 26.81 18.31 25.18
CA HIS A 528 25.71 17.59 24.53
C HIS A 528 24.57 18.58 24.25
N GLU A 529 23.84 18.43 23.14
CA GLU A 529 22.69 19.29 22.85
C GLU A 529 21.52 18.92 23.77
N HIS A 530 21.02 19.92 24.50
CA HIS A 530 19.68 19.96 25.10
C HIS A 530 19.18 18.65 25.75
N ASN A 531 19.61 18.42 27.00
CA ASN A 531 18.78 17.73 27.99
C ASN A 531 18.26 16.37 27.49
N ILE A 532 19.17 15.53 26.97
CA ILE A 532 18.87 14.19 26.47
C ILE A 532 18.00 13.48 27.51
N PRO A 533 16.73 13.14 27.20
CA PRO A 533 15.91 12.38 28.11
C PRO A 533 16.64 11.05 28.34
N TYR A 534 16.89 10.68 29.59
CA TYR A 534 17.27 9.31 29.91
C TYR A 534 16.07 8.45 29.48
N PRO A 535 16.10 7.76 28.32
CA PRO A 535 14.86 7.33 27.66
C PRO A 535 14.14 6.23 28.44
N TYR A 536 14.90 5.61 29.35
CA TYR A 536 14.53 4.47 30.18
C TYR A 536 14.86 4.78 31.65
N ALA A 537 14.44 5.94 32.14
CA ALA A 537 14.43 6.22 33.57
C ALA A 537 13.36 5.35 34.25
N THR A 538 13.80 4.33 34.98
CA THR A 538 12.90 3.39 35.66
C THR A 538 13.19 3.33 37.16
N PHE A 539 12.24 2.79 37.91
CA PHE A 539 12.48 2.41 39.31
C PHE A 539 11.85 1.06 39.61
N PHE A 540 12.46 0.37 40.57
CA PHE A 540 11.98 -0.91 41.08
C PHE A 540 11.42 -0.74 42.50
N ALA A 541 10.21 -1.26 42.69
CA ALA A 541 9.52 -1.24 43.98
C ALA A 541 8.62 -2.49 44.10
N ASN A 542 8.71 -3.26 45.19
CA ASN A 542 8.06 -4.57 45.41
C ASN A 542 8.09 -5.48 44.15
N ASP A 543 9.30 -5.78 43.67
CA ASP A 543 9.56 -6.66 42.51
C ASP A 543 8.93 -6.20 41.17
N ARG A 544 8.53 -4.92 41.04
CA ARG A 544 7.92 -4.34 39.83
C ARG A 544 8.70 -3.15 39.31
N THR A 545 8.77 -3.01 37.99
CA THR A 545 9.41 -1.89 37.27
C THR A 545 8.37 -0.83 36.91
N TYR A 546 8.71 0.44 37.11
CA TYR A 546 7.89 1.60 36.79
C TYR A 546 8.69 2.62 36.00
N TYR A 547 8.01 3.48 35.23
CA TYR A 547 8.62 4.48 34.35
C TYR A 547 8.27 5.90 34.81
N ILE A 548 9.23 6.83 34.71
CA ILE A 548 9.06 8.24 35.06
C ILE A 548 8.45 9.01 33.88
N ASP A 549 7.60 10.01 34.14
CA ASP A 549 6.98 10.81 33.07
C ASP A 549 7.98 11.75 32.35
N ALA A 550 7.57 12.32 31.21
CA ALA A 550 8.41 13.19 30.39
C ALA A 550 8.84 14.50 31.11
N GLU A 551 8.08 14.90 32.13
CA GLU A 551 8.37 16.04 32.99
C GLU A 551 9.25 15.67 34.20
N GLY A 552 9.62 14.39 34.35
CA GLY A 552 10.49 13.87 35.41
C GLY A 552 9.77 13.53 36.72
N ASN A 553 8.44 13.51 36.74
CA ASN A 553 7.66 13.20 37.94
C ASN A 553 7.37 11.70 38.06
N PHE A 554 7.22 11.25 39.30
CA PHE A 554 6.75 9.92 39.64
C PHE A 554 5.82 9.98 40.86
N SER A 555 4.87 9.04 40.92
CA SER A 555 4.00 8.86 42.08
C SER A 555 3.93 7.38 42.44
N VAL A 556 4.15 7.07 43.70
CA VAL A 556 4.31 5.70 44.22
C VAL A 556 3.57 5.60 45.55
N ASN A 557 2.86 4.49 45.78
CA ASN A 557 2.06 4.32 47.01
C ASN A 557 2.57 3.12 47.82
N THR A 558 2.97 3.38 49.08
CA THR A 558 3.37 2.43 50.15
C THR A 558 4.57 1.51 49.90
N PHE A 559 5.76 1.91 50.36
CA PHE A 559 6.98 1.08 50.40
C PHE A 559 7.87 1.48 51.61
N ASP A 560 8.66 0.52 52.09
CA ASP A 560 9.66 0.72 53.14
C ASP A 560 11.06 1.02 52.52
N ASP A 561 11.34 0.55 51.30
CA ASP A 561 12.55 0.80 50.50
C ASP A 561 12.20 1.05 49.01
N LEU A 562 12.98 1.88 48.30
CA LEU A 562 12.80 2.22 46.88
C LEU A 562 14.15 2.32 46.13
N ASP A 563 14.30 1.60 45.01
CA ASP A 563 15.49 1.68 44.14
C ASP A 563 15.19 2.36 42.80
N LEU A 564 15.74 3.56 42.59
CA LEU A 564 15.69 4.28 41.31
C LEU A 564 16.88 3.85 40.45
N VAL A 565 16.66 3.47 39.18
CA VAL A 565 17.74 3.07 38.26
C VAL A 565 17.63 3.82 36.92
N PHE A 566 18.64 4.64 36.64
CA PHE A 566 18.68 5.49 35.46
C PHE A 566 19.67 4.94 34.44
N GLU A 567 19.17 4.38 33.35
CA GLU A 567 19.97 4.01 32.18
C GLU A 567 19.98 5.17 31.17
N ASN A 568 21.18 5.58 30.75
CA ASN A 568 21.32 6.39 29.53
C ASN A 568 21.46 5.49 28.29
N GLU A 569 21.21 6.08 27.12
CA GLU A 569 21.40 5.49 25.79
C GLU A 569 22.81 4.90 25.52
N ASN A 570 23.79 5.12 26.41
CA ASN A 570 25.13 4.56 26.35
C ASN A 570 25.34 3.35 27.30
N GLY A 571 24.28 2.80 27.90
CA GLY A 571 24.33 1.61 28.75
C GLY A 571 25.15 1.81 30.03
N ARG A 572 25.02 2.97 30.67
CA ARG A 572 25.61 3.24 31.99
C ARG A 572 24.52 3.55 33.02
N ASP A 573 24.24 2.54 33.83
CA ASP A 573 23.24 2.55 34.88
C ASP A 573 23.72 3.39 36.09
N VAL A 574 22.82 4.21 36.63
CA VAL A 574 23.00 4.91 37.90
C VAL A 574 21.89 4.48 38.85
N SER A 575 22.22 3.78 39.92
CA SER A 575 21.25 3.32 40.92
C SER A 575 21.27 4.19 42.18
N VAL A 576 20.10 4.53 42.70
CA VAL A 576 19.90 5.29 43.95
C VAL A 576 18.87 4.57 44.81
N HIS A 577 19.33 4.05 45.95
CA HIS A 577 18.50 3.40 46.97
C HIS A 577 17.98 4.44 47.97
N ILE A 578 16.71 4.35 48.34
CA ILE A 578 15.99 5.27 49.24
C ILE A 578 15.24 4.43 50.27
N ASP A 579 15.72 4.44 51.51
CA ASP A 579 15.08 3.89 52.71
C ASP A 579 14.02 4.88 53.21
N VAL A 580 12.79 4.39 53.45
CA VAL A 580 11.57 5.17 53.71
C VAL A 580 11.06 4.98 55.15
N ASP A 581 11.75 4.19 56.00
CA ASP A 581 11.28 3.73 57.31
C ASP A 581 11.36 4.81 58.44
N SER A 582 11.19 6.09 58.09
CA SER A 582 11.16 7.23 59.04
C SER A 582 9.94 8.13 58.85
N GLU A 583 9.18 8.34 59.93
CA GLU A 583 7.87 9.04 59.96
C GLU A 583 7.88 10.44 59.31
N ASP A 584 6.83 10.72 58.50
CA ASP A 584 6.47 12.02 57.88
C ASP A 584 7.63 12.81 57.24
N VAL A 585 7.99 12.49 55.98
CA VAL A 585 8.98 13.26 55.22
C VAL A 585 8.45 13.76 53.87
N ASP A 586 8.27 15.07 53.78
CA ASP A 586 8.15 15.81 52.51
C ASP A 586 9.54 15.97 51.88
N PHE A 587 9.93 15.03 51.02
CA PHE A 587 11.13 15.12 50.18
C PHE A 587 10.92 16.07 48.99
N GLY A 588 10.61 17.33 49.28
CA GLY A 588 10.49 18.38 48.26
C GLY A 588 11.75 18.45 47.38
N PHE A 589 11.56 18.43 46.06
CA PHE A 589 12.58 18.46 44.99
C PHE A 589 13.94 17.84 45.37
N ILE A 590 14.12 16.55 45.06
CA ILE A 590 15.46 15.92 45.01
C ILE A 590 16.22 16.50 43.80
N ALA A 591 16.71 17.73 43.97
CA ALA A 591 17.56 18.42 43.01
C ALA A 591 19.01 18.01 43.26
N PHE A 592 19.64 17.38 42.26
CA PHE A 592 21.09 17.22 42.24
C PHE A 592 21.76 18.58 41.98
N GLU A 593 21.97 19.31 43.08
CA GLU A 593 22.56 20.65 43.25
C GLU A 593 21.83 21.85 42.61
N GLY A 594 22.03 23.04 43.20
CA GLY A 594 21.74 24.31 42.52
C GLY A 594 21.11 25.47 43.32
N TYR A 595 21.47 25.72 44.59
CA TYR A 595 21.05 26.96 45.27
C TYR A 595 22.20 27.77 45.87
N ASP A 596 22.85 28.51 44.98
CA ASP A 596 23.55 29.74 45.32
C ASP A 596 23.56 30.68 44.10
N PHE A 597 23.15 31.93 44.32
CA PHE A 597 22.99 32.93 43.26
C PHE A 597 24.27 33.73 42.99
N ASN A 598 25.30 33.63 43.83
CA ASN A 598 26.57 34.36 43.67
C ASN A 598 27.71 33.49 43.09
N LYS A 599 27.56 32.16 43.16
CA LYS A 599 28.55 31.10 42.85
C LYS A 599 29.70 30.97 43.87
N ASP A 600 29.44 31.26 45.13
CA ASP A 600 30.26 30.99 46.33
C ASP A 600 29.67 29.92 47.29
N ASN A 601 28.63 29.21 46.87
CA ASN A 601 27.99 28.02 47.47
C ASN A 601 27.32 28.18 48.85
N TYR A 602 26.98 29.41 49.29
CA TYR A 602 26.20 29.61 50.52
C TYR A 602 25.20 30.78 50.44
N VAL A 603 23.90 30.48 50.48
CA VAL A 603 22.85 31.51 50.67
C VAL A 603 22.88 32.01 52.12
N ASN A 604 23.42 33.22 52.33
CA ASN A 604 23.46 33.84 53.65
C ASN A 604 22.28 34.81 53.87
N ALA A 605 22.00 35.11 55.14
CA ALA A 605 20.84 35.92 55.55
C ALA A 605 20.82 37.35 54.95
N LYS A 606 21.96 37.91 54.54
CA LYS A 606 22.04 39.24 53.93
C LYS A 606 21.53 39.23 52.50
N ASP A 607 21.80 38.17 51.73
CA ASP A 607 21.38 38.08 50.33
C ASP A 607 19.88 37.74 50.25
N PHE A 608 19.37 36.93 51.20
CA PHE A 608 17.94 36.74 51.38
C PHE A 608 17.21 38.02 51.86
N ALA A 609 17.86 38.82 52.73
CA ALA A 609 17.35 40.13 53.13
C ALA A 609 17.25 41.12 51.95
N ILE A 610 18.22 41.10 51.03
CA ILE A 610 18.19 41.91 49.80
C ILE A 610 17.02 41.47 48.92
N PHE A 611 16.82 40.17 48.71
CA PHE A 611 15.68 39.64 47.95
C PHE A 611 14.33 40.11 48.52
N LEU A 612 14.09 39.97 49.82
CA LEU A 612 12.84 40.44 50.44
C LEU A 612 12.68 41.97 50.33
N LYS A 613 13.78 42.73 50.44
CA LYS A 613 13.78 44.20 50.23
C LYS A 613 13.41 44.57 48.80
N GLU A 614 13.91 43.85 47.80
CA GLU A 614 13.60 44.07 46.39
C GLU A 614 12.15 43.73 46.06
N LYS A 615 11.61 42.64 46.61
CA LYS A 615 10.18 42.30 46.48
C LYS A 615 9.30 43.37 47.14
N GLN A 616 9.65 43.84 48.34
CA GLN A 616 8.95 44.94 49.02
C GLN A 616 9.01 46.25 48.21
N ASN A 617 10.17 46.60 47.64
CA ASN A 617 10.30 47.79 46.78
C ASN A 617 9.52 47.66 45.47
N LYS A 618 9.43 46.45 44.90
CA LYS A 618 8.76 46.19 43.61
C LYS A 618 7.24 46.07 43.72
N TYR A 619 6.73 45.57 44.85
CA TYR A 619 5.30 45.24 45.03
C TYR A 619 4.62 46.01 46.17
N GLY A 620 5.35 46.84 46.93
CA GLY A 620 4.80 47.74 47.96
C GLY A 620 4.37 47.08 49.27
N GLU A 621 4.25 45.75 49.31
CA GLU A 621 3.89 45.00 50.53
C GLU A 621 5.10 44.69 51.42
N ASP A 622 4.86 44.57 52.73
CA ASP A 622 5.88 44.13 53.66
C ASP A 622 6.06 42.61 53.64
N TYR A 623 7.03 42.14 52.84
CA TYR A 623 7.38 40.73 52.76
C TYR A 623 8.20 40.23 53.97
N TRP A 624 8.64 41.11 54.87
CA TRP A 624 9.32 40.70 56.11
C TRP A 624 8.39 39.96 57.08
N LYS A 625 7.06 40.11 56.94
CA LYS A 625 6.06 39.32 57.70
C LYS A 625 6.18 37.80 57.49
N TYR A 626 6.87 37.36 56.42
CA TYR A 626 7.12 35.94 56.12
C TYR A 626 8.46 35.42 56.68
N ALA A 627 9.31 36.29 57.25
CA ALA A 627 10.64 35.93 57.77
C ALA A 627 10.64 35.54 59.26
N ILE A 628 9.47 35.38 59.88
CA ILE A 628 9.30 35.24 61.35
C ILE A 628 9.97 33.98 61.94
N ASN A 629 10.24 32.95 61.12
CA ASN A 629 10.84 31.68 61.55
C ASN A 629 12.36 31.56 61.24
N PHE A 630 13.03 32.64 60.83
CA PHE A 630 14.49 32.62 60.61
C PHE A 630 15.26 33.08 61.86
N VAL A 631 16.14 32.20 62.36
CA VAL A 631 17.26 32.50 63.26
C VAL A 631 18.55 32.28 62.49
#